data_AF-A0A563VWT1-F1
#
_entry.id   AF-A0A563VWT1-F1
#
_cell.length_a   1.000
_cell.length_b   1.000
_cell.length_c   1.000
_cell.angle_alpha   90.00
_cell.angle_beta   90.00
_cell.angle_gamma   90.00
#
_symmetry.space_group_name_H-M   'P 1'
#
loop_
_entity.id
_entity.type
_entity.pdbx_description
1 polymer ?
#
loop_
_entity_poly.entity_id
_entity_poly.type
_entity_poly.pdbx_seq_one_letter_code
_entity_poly.pdbx_strand_id
1 'polypeptide(L)'
;MFLHRIQVPDFRALKDIDITFEPEFSPSIFPLSSLNGGGKSTLLQLIFILLSCSGDPEKHIFIQNMLEGFKFNADEKIKTLAILKIIHDKHIIFLTFECYQYKFIDAHIKDNFRISLAEFINSRSNINDREIFKDTQLICSCQDRKGNQFILLCIIEQNFSQRIDIIFNKISEKVFLAAPLTQFCHFLRISGNFHNQVFFNQKKTEYSYYSKITSNKKSY
;
A
#
# COMPACT_ATOMS: atom_id res chain seq x y z
N MET A 1 11.00 -9.25 8.04
CA MET A 1 10.67 -8.16 7.11
C MET A 1 10.82 -6.88 7.89
N PHE A 2 11.63 -5.96 7.38
CA PHE A 2 11.93 -4.68 8.02
C PHE A 2 11.71 -3.58 6.99
N LEU A 3 10.90 -2.56 7.34
CA LEU A 3 10.70 -1.40 6.50
C LEU A 3 11.92 -0.48 6.66
N HIS A 4 12.76 -0.42 5.64
CA HIS A 4 14.05 0.24 5.71
C HIS A 4 14.04 1.65 5.12
N ARG A 5 13.22 1.93 4.10
CA ARG A 5 13.10 3.29 3.56
C ARG A 5 11.70 3.55 3.05
N ILE A 6 11.26 4.81 3.16
CA ILE A 6 9.98 5.30 2.67
C ILE A 6 10.24 6.60 1.93
N GLN A 7 9.78 6.66 0.69
CA GLN A 7 9.82 7.87 -0.12
C GLN A 7 8.40 8.24 -0.55
N VAL A 8 8.01 9.50 -0.39
CA VAL A 8 6.72 10.05 -0.83
C VAL A 8 7.01 11.37 -1.54
N PRO A 9 7.09 11.37 -2.89
CA PRO A 9 7.41 12.57 -3.65
C PRO A 9 6.36 13.68 -3.46
N ASP A 10 5.09 13.32 -3.66
CA ASP A 10 3.99 14.26 -3.52
C ASP A 10 2.67 13.55 -3.20
N PHE A 11 2.21 13.70 -1.96
CA PHE A 11 0.88 13.25 -1.55
C PHE A 11 0.29 14.14 -0.46
N ARG A 12 -0.74 14.92 -0.80
CA ARG A 12 -1.43 15.85 0.11
C ARG A 12 -0.45 16.85 0.73
N ALA A 13 -0.24 16.81 2.04
CA ALA A 13 0.70 17.66 2.77
C ALA A 13 2.14 17.09 2.77
N LEU A 14 2.35 15.89 2.25
CA LEU A 14 3.66 15.24 2.15
C LEU A 14 4.32 15.68 0.84
N LYS A 15 5.50 16.29 0.95
CA LYS A 15 6.32 16.75 -0.17
C LYS A 15 7.76 16.31 0.08
N ASP A 16 8.33 15.61 -0.91
CA ASP A 16 9.73 15.15 -0.90
C ASP A 16 10.14 14.43 0.39
N ILE A 17 9.22 13.61 0.93
CA ILE A 17 9.51 12.82 2.13
C ILE A 17 10.45 11.70 1.74
N ASP A 18 11.54 11.58 2.49
CA ASP A 18 12.52 10.50 2.36
C ASP A 18 13.04 10.12 3.75
N ILE A 19 12.63 8.96 4.24
CA ILE A 19 12.96 8.48 5.58
C ILE A 19 13.61 7.11 5.48
N THR A 20 14.81 6.99 6.02
CA THR A 20 15.51 5.71 6.17
C THR A 20 15.49 5.28 7.64
N PHE A 21 15.15 4.02 7.88
CA PHE A 21 15.16 3.37 9.18
C PHE A 21 16.39 2.48 9.29
N GLU A 22 17.15 2.67 10.36
CA GLU A 22 18.35 1.88 10.63
C GLU A 22 17.98 0.56 11.33
N PRO A 23 18.33 -0.59 10.76
CA PRO A 23 17.98 -1.90 11.32
C PRO A 23 18.74 -2.23 12.62
N GLU A 24 19.82 -1.49 12.92
CA GLU A 24 20.75 -1.78 14.01
C GLU A 24 20.28 -1.24 15.37
N PHE A 25 19.25 -0.38 15.41
CA PHE A 25 18.74 0.15 16.68
C PHE A 25 17.77 -0.83 17.37
N SER A 26 18.03 -1.09 18.66
CA SER A 26 17.15 -1.86 19.55
C SER A 26 16.81 -1.05 20.81
N PRO A 27 15.51 -0.78 21.09
CA PRO A 27 14.36 -1.16 20.27
C PRO A 27 14.28 -0.30 19.00
N SER A 28 13.76 -0.86 17.90
CA SER A 28 13.59 -0.15 16.62
C SER A 28 12.36 0.78 16.67
N ILE A 29 12.39 1.76 17.58
CA ILE A 29 11.35 2.76 17.79
C ILE A 29 11.86 4.10 17.29
N PHE A 30 11.17 4.66 16.30
CA PHE A 30 11.55 5.93 15.68
C PHE A 30 10.48 6.98 15.96
N PRO A 31 10.78 8.04 16.72
CA PRO A 31 9.85 9.14 16.92
C PRO A 31 9.72 9.94 15.62
N LEU A 32 8.49 10.14 15.14
CA LEU A 32 8.19 11.04 14.03
C LEU A 32 7.70 12.39 14.57
N SER A 33 8.54 13.42 14.44
CA SER A 33 8.21 14.78 14.87
C SER A 33 8.07 15.72 13.67
N SER A 34 7.06 16.58 13.73
CA SER A 34 6.85 17.71 12.81
C SER A 34 5.87 18.69 13.43
N LEU A 35 5.72 19.88 12.85
CA LEU A 35 4.69 20.84 13.24
C LEU A 35 3.27 20.24 13.06
N ASN A 36 2.29 20.81 13.78
CA ASN A 36 0.89 20.46 13.57
C ASN A 36 0.47 20.75 12.13
N GLY A 37 -0.26 19.82 11.51
CA GLY A 37 -0.57 19.88 10.08
C GLY A 37 0.55 19.40 9.15
N GLY A 38 1.77 19.14 9.65
CA GLY A 38 2.91 18.65 8.88
C GLY A 38 2.84 17.18 8.45
N GLY A 39 1.63 16.62 8.28
CA GLY A 39 1.42 15.33 7.61
C GLY A 39 1.77 14.04 8.37
N LYS A 40 2.19 14.06 9.65
CA LYS A 40 2.58 12.83 10.41
C LYS A 40 1.57 11.70 10.31
N SER A 41 0.31 11.98 10.65
CA SER A 41 -0.76 10.98 10.60
C SER A 41 -1.01 10.52 9.17
N THR A 42 -0.94 11.43 8.19
CA THR A 42 -1.09 11.11 6.76
C THR A 42 0.00 10.17 6.27
N LEU A 43 1.25 10.37 6.69
CA LEU A 43 2.36 9.49 6.35
C LEU A 43 2.16 8.09 6.93
N LEU A 44 1.87 7.99 8.24
CA LEU A 44 1.62 6.71 8.89
C LEU A 44 0.41 5.99 8.29
N GLN A 45 -0.64 6.73 7.94
CA GLN A 45 -1.82 6.20 7.26
C GLN A 45 -1.50 5.66 5.87
N LEU A 46 -0.74 6.42 5.08
CA LEU A 46 -0.32 6.01 3.75
C LEU A 46 0.47 4.71 3.81
N ILE A 47 1.49 4.65 4.68
CA ILE A 47 2.34 3.46 4.85
C ILE A 47 1.49 2.25 5.27
N PHE A 48 0.64 2.43 6.29
CA PHE A 48 -0.20 1.35 6.81
C PHE A 48 -1.16 0.82 5.73
N ILE A 49 -1.89 1.70 5.05
CA ILE A 49 -2.87 1.31 4.03
C ILE A 49 -2.18 0.61 2.86
N LEU A 50 -1.06 1.13 2.35
CA LEU A 50 -0.35 0.50 1.24
C LEU A 50 0.20 -0.88 1.60
N LEU A 51 0.74 -1.07 2.81
CA LEU A 51 1.30 -2.35 3.22
C LEU A 51 0.24 -3.38 3.65
N SER A 52 -0.86 -2.95 4.27
CA SER A 52 -1.88 -3.83 4.84
C SER A 52 -3.05 -4.13 3.90
N CYS A 53 -3.35 -3.25 2.93
CA CYS A 53 -4.54 -3.38 2.09
C CYS A 53 -4.24 -3.78 0.64
N SER A 54 -3.02 -3.57 0.12
CA SER A 54 -2.75 -3.79 -1.31
C SER A 54 -2.90 -5.24 -1.76
N GLY A 55 -2.57 -6.20 -0.89
CA GLY A 55 -2.70 -7.64 -1.16
C GLY A 55 -4.13 -8.20 -1.05
N ASP A 56 -5.08 -7.42 -0.54
CA ASP A 56 -6.41 -7.90 -0.18
C ASP A 56 -7.51 -7.12 -0.93
N PRO A 57 -8.15 -7.73 -1.95
CA PRO A 57 -9.18 -7.08 -2.75
C PRO A 57 -10.33 -6.48 -1.95
N GLU A 58 -10.73 -7.10 -0.84
CA GLU A 58 -11.81 -6.59 0.01
C GLU A 58 -11.43 -5.27 0.71
N LYS A 59 -10.13 -5.03 0.88
CA LYS A 59 -9.57 -3.84 1.53
C LYS A 59 -9.20 -2.73 0.54
N HIS A 60 -9.33 -2.95 -0.77
CA HIS A 60 -9.02 -1.92 -1.78
C HIS A 60 -9.87 -0.66 -1.67
N ILE A 61 -11.07 -0.75 -1.08
CA ILE A 61 -11.92 0.41 -0.78
C ILE A 61 -11.21 1.44 0.11
N PHE A 62 -10.34 1.01 1.04
CA PHE A 62 -9.61 1.93 1.91
C PHE A 62 -8.53 2.71 1.15
N ILE A 63 -7.92 2.06 0.15
CA ILE A 63 -6.96 2.69 -0.75
C ILE A 63 -7.67 3.71 -1.63
N GLN A 64 -8.84 3.35 -2.19
CA GLN A 64 -9.67 4.26 -2.98
C GLN A 64 -10.07 5.51 -2.18
N ASN A 65 -10.55 5.33 -0.94
CA ASN A 65 -10.91 6.43 -0.06
C ASN A 65 -9.70 7.33 0.28
N MET A 66 -8.52 6.73 0.50
CA MET A 66 -7.29 7.49 0.73
C MET A 66 -6.90 8.31 -0.51
N LEU A 67 -7.15 7.80 -1.71
CA LEU A 67 -6.87 8.48 -2.97
C LEU A 67 -7.98 9.46 -3.39
N GLU A 68 -9.04 9.65 -2.59
CA GLU A 68 -10.06 10.66 -2.84
C GLU A 68 -9.40 12.06 -2.92
N GLY A 69 -9.59 12.73 -4.06
CA GLY A 69 -8.99 14.04 -4.31
C GLY A 69 -7.52 14.01 -4.74
N PHE A 70 -6.95 12.84 -5.03
CA PHE A 70 -5.70 12.73 -5.76
C PHE A 70 -5.84 13.37 -7.15
N LYS A 71 -4.83 14.12 -7.57
CA LYS A 71 -4.85 14.91 -8.80
C LYS A 71 -3.57 14.67 -9.58
N PHE A 72 -3.74 14.53 -10.89
CA PHE A 72 -2.67 14.64 -11.85
C PHE A 72 -2.55 16.09 -12.32
N ASN A 73 -1.32 16.51 -12.61
CA ASN A 73 -1.09 17.70 -13.41
C ASN A 73 -1.51 17.44 -14.87
N ALA A 74 -1.77 18.49 -15.65
CA ALA A 74 -2.38 18.38 -16.98
C ALA A 74 -1.65 17.39 -17.92
N ASP A 75 -0.32 17.34 -17.83
CA ASP A 75 0.53 16.51 -18.69
C ASP A 75 1.11 15.27 -17.98
N GLU A 76 0.76 15.07 -16.71
CA GLU A 76 1.31 14.00 -15.89
C GLU A 76 0.58 12.68 -16.16
N LYS A 77 1.22 11.78 -16.90
CA LYS A 77 0.65 10.46 -17.25
C LYS A 77 0.71 9.48 -16.09
N ILE A 78 1.79 9.56 -15.32
CA ILE A 78 2.15 8.66 -14.23
C ILE A 78 2.58 9.53 -13.05
N LYS A 79 2.12 9.18 -11.86
CA LYS A 79 2.53 9.83 -10.61
C LYS A 79 2.90 8.78 -9.57
N THR A 80 4.13 8.83 -9.09
CA THR A 80 4.58 7.96 -8.00
C THR A 80 3.94 8.42 -6.68
N LEU A 81 3.19 7.52 -6.05
CA LEU A 81 2.54 7.76 -4.76
C LEU A 81 3.52 7.52 -3.61
N ALA A 82 4.23 6.39 -3.63
CA ALA A 82 5.22 6.05 -2.62
C ALA A 82 6.20 4.99 -3.15
N ILE A 83 7.41 4.98 -2.61
CA ILE A 83 8.40 3.92 -2.80
C ILE A 83 8.79 3.40 -1.43
N LEU A 84 8.62 2.09 -1.23
CA LEU A 84 8.93 1.43 0.03
C LEU A 84 10.06 0.42 -0.19
N LYS A 85 11.15 0.58 0.56
CA LYS A 85 12.27 -0.37 0.58
C LYS A 85 12.12 -1.30 1.77
N ILE A 86 11.92 -2.59 1.52
CA ILE A 86 11.75 -3.63 2.54
C ILE A 86 12.93 -4.58 2.51
N ILE A 87 13.49 -4.88 3.68
CA ILE A 87 14.52 -5.90 3.84
C ILE A 87 13.88 -7.20 4.34
N HIS A 88 14.14 -8.29 3.62
CA HIS A 88 13.66 -9.64 3.96
C HIS A 88 14.72 -10.67 3.62
N ASP A 89 15.18 -11.46 4.61
CA ASP A 89 16.16 -12.54 4.42
C ASP A 89 17.42 -12.09 3.64
N LYS A 90 17.97 -10.90 3.96
CA LYS A 90 19.09 -10.23 3.28
C LYS A 90 18.81 -9.74 1.85
N HIS A 91 17.61 -9.94 1.34
CA HIS A 91 17.15 -9.35 0.09
C HIS A 91 16.51 -7.99 0.31
N ILE A 92 16.75 -7.09 -0.64
CA ILE A 92 16.11 -5.78 -0.71
C ILE A 92 14.96 -5.89 -1.71
N ILE A 93 13.77 -5.49 -1.29
CA ILE A 93 12.56 -5.45 -2.11
C ILE A 93 12.14 -3.99 -2.21
N PHE A 94 12.06 -3.47 -3.43
CA PHE A 94 11.49 -2.15 -3.70
C PHE A 94 10.05 -2.33 -4.14
N LEU A 95 9.12 -1.71 -3.41
CA LEU A 95 7.71 -1.63 -3.77
C LEU A 95 7.42 -0.20 -4.23
N THR A 96 7.22 -0.04 -5.54
CA THR A 96 6.91 1.26 -6.15
C THR A 96 5.42 1.33 -6.43
N PHE A 97 4.73 2.26 -5.77
CA PHE A 97 3.30 2.50 -5.93
C PHE A 97 3.08 3.67 -6.87
N GLU A 98 2.45 3.42 -8.00
CA GLU A 98 2.31 4.38 -9.09
C GLU A 98 0.86 4.50 -9.56
N CYS A 99 0.41 5.73 -9.67
CA CYS A 99 -0.89 6.07 -10.21
C CYS A 99 -0.75 6.35 -11.71
N TYR A 100 -1.49 5.61 -12.53
CA TYR A 100 -1.54 5.79 -13.98
C TYR A 100 -2.88 6.37 -14.40
N GLN A 101 -2.86 7.46 -15.15
CA GLN A 101 -4.07 7.93 -15.80
C GLN A 101 -4.60 6.86 -16.78
N TYR A 102 -5.89 6.55 -16.69
CA TYR A 102 -6.51 5.48 -17.48
C TYR A 102 -6.36 5.72 -18.99
N LYS A 103 -6.35 6.98 -19.45
CA LYS A 103 -6.19 7.32 -20.86
C LYS A 103 -4.82 6.92 -21.45
N PHE A 104 -3.80 6.76 -20.61
CA PHE A 104 -2.42 6.51 -21.04
C PHE A 104 -1.95 5.10 -20.71
N ILE A 105 -2.72 4.33 -19.93
CA ILE A 105 -2.25 3.05 -19.43
C ILE A 105 -2.20 1.96 -20.51
N ASP A 106 -3.11 1.98 -21.49
CA ASP A 106 -3.10 1.00 -22.58
C ASP A 106 -1.77 0.98 -23.31
N ALA A 107 -1.21 2.16 -23.58
CA ALA A 107 0.11 2.29 -24.20
C ALA A 107 1.19 1.69 -23.29
N HIS A 108 1.19 2.07 -22.01
CA HIS A 108 2.17 1.57 -21.04
C HIS A 108 2.13 0.05 -20.86
N ILE A 109 0.93 -0.54 -20.77
CA ILE A 109 0.79 -1.99 -20.63
C ILE A 109 1.21 -2.71 -21.91
N LYS A 110 0.86 -2.18 -23.08
CA LYS A 110 1.32 -2.74 -24.35
C LYS A 110 2.85 -2.69 -24.47
N ASP A 111 3.46 -1.58 -24.08
CA ASP A 111 4.90 -1.39 -24.20
C ASP A 111 5.68 -2.30 -23.24
N ASN A 112 5.19 -2.50 -22.01
CA ASN A 112 5.89 -3.29 -20.99
C ASN A 112 5.53 -4.78 -20.98
N PHE A 113 4.25 -5.10 -21.21
CA PHE A 113 3.74 -6.46 -21.06
C PHE A 113 3.27 -7.08 -22.38
N ARG A 114 3.25 -6.32 -23.49
CA ARG A 114 2.81 -6.77 -24.83
C ARG A 114 1.38 -7.31 -24.88
N ILE A 115 0.51 -6.81 -24.01
CA ILE A 115 -0.91 -7.16 -23.93
C ILE A 115 -1.78 -5.90 -23.86
N SER A 116 -3.08 -6.05 -24.02
CA SER A 116 -4.05 -4.97 -23.79
C SER A 116 -4.36 -4.77 -22.30
N LEU A 117 -4.85 -3.58 -21.91
CA LEU A 117 -5.36 -3.34 -20.55
C LEU A 117 -6.52 -4.27 -20.20
N ALA A 118 -7.40 -4.58 -21.15
CA ALA A 118 -8.51 -5.49 -20.92
C ALA A 118 -8.01 -6.89 -20.54
N GLU A 119 -6.99 -7.40 -21.26
CA GLU A 119 -6.31 -8.65 -20.91
C GLU A 119 -5.58 -8.55 -19.58
N PHE A 120 -4.92 -7.44 -19.29
CA PHE A 120 -4.25 -7.20 -17.99
C PHE A 120 -5.22 -7.16 -16.80
N ILE A 121 -6.42 -6.60 -16.98
CA ILE A 121 -7.45 -6.59 -15.94
C ILE A 121 -8.04 -8.00 -15.77
N ASN A 122 -8.28 -8.70 -16.89
CA ASN A 122 -8.88 -10.03 -16.90
C ASN A 122 -7.92 -11.12 -16.41
N SER A 123 -6.61 -10.98 -16.61
CA SER A 123 -5.60 -11.94 -16.17
C SER A 123 -5.54 -12.16 -14.65
N ARG A 124 -6.18 -11.29 -13.84
CA ARG A 124 -6.40 -11.53 -12.40
C ARG A 124 -7.14 -12.85 -12.13
N SER A 125 -8.04 -13.29 -13.02
CA SER A 125 -8.89 -14.46 -12.82
C SER A 125 -8.25 -15.77 -13.28
N ASN A 126 -7.31 -15.74 -14.23
CA ASN A 126 -6.67 -16.93 -14.77
C ASN A 126 -5.33 -17.24 -14.09
N ILE A 127 -5.15 -18.51 -13.68
CA ILE A 127 -3.96 -18.97 -12.93
C ILE A 127 -2.69 -18.97 -13.81
N ASN A 128 -2.84 -19.20 -15.12
CA ASN A 128 -1.72 -19.34 -16.05
C ASN A 128 -1.08 -17.99 -16.46
N ASP A 129 -1.81 -16.88 -16.38
CA ASP A 129 -1.30 -15.55 -16.75
C ASP A 129 -0.52 -14.86 -15.61
N ARG A 130 -0.49 -15.48 -14.43
CA ARG A 130 0.11 -14.91 -13.20
C ARG A 130 1.63 -14.87 -13.21
N GLU A 131 2.29 -15.64 -14.07
CA GLU A 131 3.75 -15.58 -14.23
C GLU A 131 4.20 -14.33 -15.00
N ILE A 132 3.37 -13.83 -15.93
CA ILE A 132 3.67 -12.65 -16.77
C ILE A 132 3.74 -11.38 -15.91
N PHE A 133 2.99 -11.32 -14.81
CA PHE A 133 2.90 -10.16 -13.91
C PHE A 133 3.50 -10.41 -12.53
N LYS A 134 4.48 -11.31 -12.41
CA LYS A 134 5.10 -11.65 -11.11
C LYS A 134 5.55 -10.40 -10.31
N ASP A 135 5.98 -9.37 -11.03
CA ASP A 135 6.58 -8.14 -10.51
C ASP A 135 5.62 -6.94 -10.56
N THR A 136 4.36 -7.11 -10.99
CA THR A 136 3.40 -5.99 -11.10
C THR A 136 2.01 -6.42 -10.67
N GLN A 137 1.41 -5.65 -9.76
CA GLN A 137 0.05 -5.85 -9.29
C GLN A 137 -0.80 -4.62 -9.55
N LEU A 138 -1.88 -4.82 -10.30
CA LEU A 138 -3.02 -3.90 -10.23
C LEU A 138 -3.57 -3.93 -8.81
N ILE A 139 -3.65 -2.78 -8.16
CA ILE A 139 -4.30 -2.65 -6.84
C ILE A 139 -5.76 -2.28 -7.08
N CYS A 140 -6.05 -1.05 -7.47
CA CYS A 140 -7.42 -0.57 -7.62
C CYS A 140 -7.56 0.44 -8.75
N SER A 141 -8.78 0.56 -9.30
CA SER A 141 -9.20 1.71 -10.09
C SER A 141 -9.76 2.79 -9.16
N CYS A 142 -9.52 4.04 -9.52
CA CYS A 142 -9.91 5.23 -8.77
C CYS A 142 -10.41 6.31 -9.72
N GLN A 143 -11.11 7.29 -9.16
CA GLN A 143 -11.61 8.43 -9.90
C GLN A 143 -11.21 9.72 -9.18
N ASP A 144 -10.72 10.70 -9.93
CA ASP A 144 -10.47 12.03 -9.38
C ASP A 144 -11.79 12.82 -9.22
N ARG A 145 -11.72 14.00 -8.58
CA ARG A 145 -12.91 14.87 -8.39
C ARG A 145 -13.51 15.42 -9.70
N LYS A 146 -12.75 15.41 -10.80
CA LYS A 146 -13.20 15.85 -12.13
C LYS A 146 -13.82 14.70 -12.92
N GLY A 147 -13.86 13.49 -12.35
CA GLY A 147 -14.38 12.29 -12.98
C GLY A 147 -13.35 11.53 -13.82
N ASN A 148 -12.09 11.94 -13.88
CA ASN A 148 -11.06 11.23 -14.61
C ASN A 148 -10.68 9.94 -13.86
N GLN A 149 -10.64 8.84 -14.60
CA GLN A 149 -10.24 7.55 -14.07
C GLN A 149 -8.72 7.42 -14.08
N PHE A 150 -8.20 6.80 -13.04
CA PHE A 150 -6.82 6.38 -12.94
C PHE A 150 -6.76 5.04 -12.21
N ILE A 151 -5.63 4.36 -12.28
CA ILE A 151 -5.42 3.12 -11.55
C ILE A 151 -4.17 3.21 -10.71
N LEU A 152 -4.12 2.44 -9.63
CA LEU A 152 -2.93 2.27 -8.81
C LEU A 152 -2.29 0.91 -9.12
N LEU A 153 -1.02 0.94 -9.49
CA LEU A 153 -0.17 -0.24 -9.63
C LEU A 153 0.85 -0.28 -8.48
N CYS A 154 1.20 -1.48 -8.04
CA CYS A 154 2.44 -1.74 -7.31
C CYS A 154 3.39 -2.52 -8.22
N ILE A 155 4.63 -2.06 -8.31
CA ILE A 155 5.69 -2.65 -9.12
C ILE A 155 6.82 -3.05 -8.18
N ILE A 156 7.36 -4.25 -8.38
CA ILE A 156 8.56 -4.75 -7.73
C ILE A 156 9.73 -4.58 -8.69
N GLU A 157 10.83 -4.00 -8.23
CA GLU A 157 12.05 -3.97 -9.04
C GLU A 157 12.60 -5.39 -9.27
N GLN A 158 12.87 -5.69 -10.54
CA GLN A 158 13.29 -7.01 -11.01
C GLN A 158 14.56 -7.45 -10.29
N ASN A 159 14.44 -8.50 -9.46
CA ASN A 159 15.51 -9.33 -8.85
C ASN A 159 14.95 -10.21 -7.71
N PHE A 160 13.68 -10.01 -7.32
CA PHE A 160 13.04 -10.85 -6.32
C PHE A 160 12.27 -11.99 -6.98
N SER A 161 12.53 -13.22 -6.56
CA SER A 161 11.97 -14.43 -7.19
C SER A 161 10.54 -14.75 -6.78
N GLN A 162 9.98 -14.03 -5.80
CA GLN A 162 8.63 -14.30 -5.30
C GLN A 162 7.62 -13.34 -5.90
N ARG A 163 6.41 -13.85 -6.11
CA ARG A 163 5.28 -13.05 -6.61
C ARG A 163 4.86 -11.99 -5.59
N ILE A 164 4.44 -10.83 -6.11
CA ILE A 164 4.00 -9.67 -5.33
C ILE A 164 2.85 -9.94 -4.35
N ASP A 165 1.90 -10.81 -4.70
CA ASP A 165 0.78 -11.20 -3.83
C ASP A 165 1.25 -11.97 -2.59
N ILE A 166 2.23 -12.86 -2.76
CA ILE A 166 2.85 -13.60 -1.65
C ILE A 166 3.56 -12.64 -0.69
N ILE A 167 4.21 -11.60 -1.24
CA ILE A 167 4.92 -10.59 -0.46
C ILE A 167 3.94 -9.76 0.36
N PHE A 168 2.84 -9.28 -0.24
CA PHE A 168 1.82 -8.53 0.49
C PHE A 168 1.15 -9.36 1.60
N ASN A 169 0.89 -10.66 1.37
CA ASN A 169 0.38 -11.53 2.41
C ASN A 169 1.34 -11.60 3.60
N LYS A 170 2.65 -11.81 3.34
CA LYS A 170 3.68 -11.83 4.40
C LYS A 170 3.84 -10.49 5.12
N ILE A 171 3.69 -9.37 4.40
CA ILE A 171 3.81 -8.02 4.99
C ILE A 171 2.58 -7.70 5.84
N SER A 172 1.38 -7.91 5.32
CA SER A 172 0.13 -7.56 5.99
C SER A 172 -0.04 -8.27 7.33
N GLU A 173 0.46 -9.50 7.45
CA GLU A 173 0.51 -10.26 8.72
C GLU A 173 1.46 -9.67 9.77
N LYS A 174 2.36 -8.76 9.38
CA LYS A 174 3.39 -8.17 10.24
C LYS A 174 3.18 -6.68 10.49
N VAL A 175 2.28 -6.03 9.76
CA VAL A 175 1.97 -4.61 9.91
C VAL A 175 0.74 -4.47 10.79
N PHE A 176 0.92 -3.83 11.94
CA PHE A 176 -0.15 -3.54 12.87
C PHE A 176 -0.08 -2.08 13.28
N LEU A 177 -1.24 -1.45 13.39
CA LEU A 177 -1.34 -0.13 13.95
C LEU A 177 -1.56 -0.22 15.45
N ALA A 178 -0.64 0.32 16.25
CA ALA A 178 -0.78 0.45 17.70
C ALA A 178 -1.33 1.85 18.05
N ALA A 179 -2.55 2.17 17.61
CA ALA A 179 -3.22 3.43 17.93
C ALA A 179 -4.67 3.20 18.36
N PRO A 180 -5.23 4.04 19.24
CA PRO A 180 -6.66 4.03 19.51
C PRO A 180 -7.44 4.23 18.20
N LEU A 181 -8.43 3.37 17.95
CA LEU A 181 -9.25 3.35 16.73
C LEU A 181 -9.71 4.75 16.28
N THR A 182 -9.99 5.64 17.24
CA THR A 182 -10.50 6.99 17.01
C THR A 182 -9.56 7.93 16.24
N GLN A 183 -8.24 7.71 16.23
CA GLN A 183 -7.29 8.66 15.61
C GLN A 183 -6.96 8.36 14.14
N PHE A 184 -7.26 7.15 13.66
CA PHE A 184 -6.88 6.71 12.31
C PHE A 184 -8.03 6.67 11.30
N CYS A 185 -9.28 6.74 11.78
CA CYS A 185 -10.47 6.44 10.99
C CYS A 185 -10.98 7.58 10.09
N HIS A 186 -10.26 8.71 9.94
CA HIS A 186 -10.74 9.83 9.12
C HIS A 186 -10.99 9.48 7.63
N PHE A 187 -10.43 8.38 7.12
CA PHE A 187 -10.63 7.89 5.74
C PHE A 187 -11.60 6.70 5.63
N LEU A 188 -12.12 6.22 6.75
CA LEU A 188 -13.17 5.21 6.78
C LEU A 188 -14.52 5.91 6.60
N ARG A 189 -14.76 6.46 5.40
CA ARG A 189 -16.11 6.83 4.97
C ARG A 189 -16.90 5.54 4.70
N ILE A 190 -17.24 4.80 5.76
CA ILE A 190 -18.08 3.62 5.65
C ILE A 190 -19.05 3.61 6.82
N SER A 191 -20.34 3.59 6.50
CA SER A 191 -21.40 3.24 7.43
C SER A 191 -21.35 1.73 7.72
N GLY A 192 -21.04 1.32 8.96
CA GLY A 192 -21.20 -0.08 9.44
C GLY A 192 -20.01 -0.68 10.21
N ASN A 193 -20.11 -1.98 10.54
CA ASN A 193 -19.16 -2.77 11.35
C ASN A 193 -17.77 -3.03 10.68
N PHE A 194 -17.43 -2.29 9.63
CA PHE A 194 -16.22 -2.47 8.81
C PHE A 194 -14.92 -1.99 9.47
N HIS A 195 -15.02 -1.20 10.55
CA HIS A 195 -13.87 -0.87 11.39
C HIS A 195 -13.13 -2.13 11.85
N ASN A 196 -13.85 -3.22 12.09
CA ASN A 196 -13.21 -4.46 12.48
C ASN A 196 -12.43 -5.13 11.33
N GLN A 197 -12.79 -4.94 10.07
CA GLN A 197 -12.13 -5.65 8.97
C GLN A 197 -10.74 -5.10 8.59
N VAL A 198 -10.50 -3.81 8.87
CA VAL A 198 -9.17 -3.17 8.68
C VAL A 198 -8.15 -3.68 9.70
N PHE A 199 -8.60 -3.93 10.94
CA PHE A 199 -7.73 -4.29 12.06
C PHE A 199 -7.77 -5.78 12.43
N PHE A 200 -8.79 -6.52 12.00
CA PHE A 200 -8.96 -7.94 12.27
C PHE A 200 -8.97 -8.75 10.96
N ASN A 201 -7.88 -9.48 10.69
CA ASN A 201 -7.93 -10.61 9.77
C ASN A 201 -8.94 -11.63 10.30
N GLN A 202 -9.99 -11.90 9.51
CA GLN A 202 -11.05 -12.83 9.86
C GLN A 202 -10.50 -14.28 9.90
N LYS A 203 -10.10 -14.72 11.09
CA LYS A 203 -10.60 -16.01 11.58
C LYS A 203 -11.71 -15.66 12.56
N LYS A 204 -12.89 -16.26 12.39
CA LYS A 204 -14.01 -16.19 13.33
C LYS A 204 -13.54 -16.64 14.71
N THR A 205 -13.00 -15.73 15.49
CA THR A 205 -12.90 -15.83 16.93
C THR A 205 -12.94 -14.41 17.47
N GLU A 206 -13.86 -14.18 18.40
CA GLU A 206 -14.04 -12.93 19.14
C GLU A 206 -12.85 -12.67 20.09
N TYR A 207 -11.63 -12.70 19.58
CA TYR A 207 -10.44 -12.32 20.35
C TYR A 207 -10.11 -10.86 20.07
N SER A 208 -10.43 -10.05 21.07
CA SER A 208 -10.24 -8.59 21.10
C SER A 208 -8.80 -8.20 20.70
N TYR A 209 -8.65 -7.07 20.02
CA TYR A 209 -7.37 -6.48 19.59
C TYR A 209 -6.29 -6.45 20.69
N TYR A 210 -6.73 -6.27 21.95
CA TYR A 210 -5.87 -6.32 23.13
C TYR A 210 -5.23 -7.68 23.38
N SER A 211 -5.91 -8.78 23.06
CA SER A 211 -5.38 -10.14 23.25
C SER A 211 -4.16 -10.44 22.37
N LYS A 212 -4.15 -9.96 21.11
CA LYS A 212 -2.99 -10.08 20.20
C LYS A 212 -1.81 -9.21 20.61
N ILE A 213 -2.07 -8.02 21.16
CA ILE A 213 -1.02 -7.17 21.73
C ILE A 213 -0.39 -7.83 22.95
N THR A 214 -1.17 -8.50 23.79
CA THR A 214 -0.66 -9.22 24.96
C THR A 214 0.05 -10.53 24.61
N SER A 215 -0.32 -11.23 23.53
CA SER A 215 0.36 -12.47 23.13
C SER A 215 1.75 -12.20 22.55
N ASN A 216 1.92 -11.12 21.78
CA ASN A 216 3.22 -10.72 21.23
C ASN A 216 4.17 -10.07 22.24
N LYS A 217 3.68 -9.73 23.44
CA LYS A 217 4.52 -9.24 24.56
C LYS A 217 5.16 -10.35 25.39
N LYS A 218 4.82 -11.63 25.18
CA LYS A 218 5.34 -12.76 25.98
C LYS A 218 6.57 -13.46 25.40
N SER A 219 7.24 -12.86 24.42
CA SER A 219 8.52 -13.36 23.89
C SER A 219 9.62 -12.32 24.12
N TYR A 220 9.95 -12.11 25.38
CA TYR A 220 11.21 -11.55 25.87
C TYR A 220 11.60 -12.33 27.12
#